data_AF-A0A0W7X8K6-F1
#
_entry.id   AF-A0A0W7X8K6-F1
#
_cell.length_a   1.000
_cell.length_b   1.000
_cell.length_c   1.000
_cell.angle_alpha   90.00
_cell.angle_beta   90.00
_cell.angle_gamma   90.00
#
_symmetry.space_group_name_H-M   'P 1'
#
loop_
_entity.id
_entity.type
_entity.pdbx_description
1 polymer ?
#
loop_
_entity_poly.entity_id
_entity_poly.type
_entity_poly.pdbx_seq_one_letter_code
_entity_poly.pdbx_strand_id
1 'polypeptide(L)'
;MAVERPFLRELRLHAMPTSPEPAALTPQTTPAATRRTLRADQQRAVDSGVRGLRRPRSRGHMVSACGTGKTLIALRTAEALKIRFLLVVVPSRDLIGQWAAVARADGRTEQLMAVSSLNADKHPVLAKAGAASTSSGEYLAYWLVQRAKKGEPATVFVTLDSLPRVEEIQHSVFPAPAFDLAIVDEAHRTAGSWGKEWTMVVRAQ
;
A
#
# COMPACT_ATOMS: atom_id res chain seq x y z
N MET A 1 -15.83 -10.14 -54.11
CA MET A 1 -16.52 -10.70 -52.93
C MET A 1 -16.66 -9.57 -51.92
N ALA A 2 -17.42 -8.51 -52.20
CA ALA A 2 -18.87 -8.36 -52.33
C ALA A 2 -19.54 -8.14 -50.95
N VAL A 3 -20.32 -7.09 -50.66
CA VAL A 3 -20.70 -5.74 -51.19
C VAL A 3 -21.42 -5.11 -49.96
N GLU A 4 -21.27 -3.84 -49.55
CA GLU A 4 -22.11 -2.71 -50.00
C GLU A 4 -21.63 -1.34 -49.44
N ARG A 5 -21.84 -0.29 -50.24
CA ARG A 5 -21.56 1.16 -50.08
C ARG A 5 -22.88 1.89 -49.71
N PRO A 6 -23.07 3.25 -49.68
CA PRO A 6 -22.23 4.39 -50.13
C PRO A 6 -22.24 5.57 -49.11
N PHE A 7 -21.76 6.81 -49.31
CA PHE A 7 -21.57 7.65 -50.48
C PHE A 7 -20.63 8.83 -50.12
N LEU A 8 -20.00 9.38 -51.14
CA LEU A 8 -18.92 10.38 -51.13
C LEU A 8 -19.38 11.80 -50.76
N ARG A 9 -18.45 12.61 -50.21
CA ARG A 9 -18.17 13.95 -50.78
C ARG A 9 -16.76 14.43 -50.44
N GLU A 10 -16.04 14.82 -51.48
CA GLU A 10 -14.70 15.40 -51.45
C GLU A 10 -14.68 16.89 -51.08
N LEU A 11 -13.61 17.23 -50.36
CA LEU A 11 -12.75 18.43 -50.35
C LEU A 11 -13.34 19.84 -50.52
N ARG A 12 -12.96 20.71 -49.58
CA ARG A 12 -12.16 21.90 -49.92
C ARG A 12 -11.21 22.29 -48.79
N LEU A 13 -9.94 22.41 -49.15
CA LEU A 13 -8.81 22.83 -48.31
C LEU A 13 -8.98 24.28 -47.85
N HIS A 14 -8.95 24.51 -46.54
CA HIS A 14 -8.50 25.77 -45.96
C HIS A 14 -7.17 25.53 -45.26
N ALA A 15 -6.14 26.28 -45.68
CA ALA A 15 -4.83 26.27 -45.04
C ALA A 15 -4.96 26.66 -43.56
N MET A 16 -4.50 25.77 -42.68
CA MET A 16 -4.29 26.07 -41.26
C MET A 16 -2.83 26.46 -41.04
N PRO A 17 -2.52 27.40 -40.14
CA PRO A 17 -1.15 27.78 -39.84
C PRO A 17 -0.39 26.59 -39.25
N THR A 18 0.89 26.47 -39.59
CA THR A 18 1.80 25.43 -39.09
C THR A 18 1.89 25.49 -37.56
N SER A 19 1.41 24.45 -36.88
CA SER A 19 1.69 24.22 -35.47
C SER A 19 3.20 24.14 -35.21
N PRO A 20 3.72 24.72 -34.13
CA PRO A 20 5.09 24.46 -33.72
C PRO A 20 5.23 23.01 -33.27
N GLU A 21 6.32 22.39 -33.70
CA GLU A 21 6.79 21.07 -33.31
C GLU A 21 6.84 20.94 -31.78
N PRO A 22 6.31 19.87 -31.17
CA PRO A 22 6.39 19.70 -29.72
C PRO A 22 7.84 19.47 -29.33
N ALA A 23 8.43 20.47 -28.65
CA ALA A 23 9.73 20.35 -28.03
C ALA A 23 9.77 19.08 -27.17
N ALA A 24 10.74 18.22 -27.46
CA ALA A 24 10.98 17.00 -26.71
C ALA A 24 11.11 17.33 -25.21
N LEU A 25 10.09 16.92 -24.45
CA LEU A 25 10.12 16.96 -22.99
C LEU A 25 11.20 15.99 -22.54
N THR A 26 12.38 16.53 -22.26
CA THR A 26 13.44 15.83 -21.55
C THR A 26 12.85 15.35 -20.21
N PRO A 27 12.96 14.06 -19.84
CA PRO A 27 12.50 13.59 -18.55
C PRO A 27 13.30 14.33 -17.46
N GLN A 28 12.66 15.30 -16.84
CA GLN A 28 13.19 15.96 -15.67
C GLN A 28 13.27 14.91 -14.56
N THR A 29 14.49 14.45 -14.29
CA THR A 29 14.76 13.52 -13.21
C THR A 29 14.65 14.32 -11.91
N THR A 30 13.49 14.27 -11.28
CA THR A 30 13.29 14.83 -9.94
C THR A 30 14.36 14.25 -9.02
N PRO A 31 15.16 15.06 -8.31
CA PRO A 31 16.13 14.56 -7.34
C PRO A 31 15.41 13.63 -6.35
N ALA A 32 15.95 12.43 -6.14
CA ALA A 32 15.41 11.51 -5.15
C ALA A 32 15.36 12.22 -3.79
N ALA A 33 14.16 12.40 -3.24
CA ALA A 33 13.99 13.08 -1.97
C ALA A 33 14.87 12.41 -0.90
N THR A 34 15.75 13.17 -0.27
CA THR A 34 16.65 12.66 0.77
C THR A 34 15.83 12.02 1.87
N ARG A 35 16.08 10.73 2.12
CA ARG A 35 15.39 9.95 3.15
C ARG A 35 15.48 10.64 4.51
N ARG A 36 14.37 10.73 5.23
CA ARG A 36 14.31 11.39 6.54
C ARG A 36 15.24 10.69 7.54
N THR A 37 16.02 11.48 8.28
CA THR A 37 16.80 10.97 9.43
C THR A 37 15.88 10.87 10.65
N LEU A 38 15.92 9.74 11.35
CA LEU A 38 15.17 9.55 12.59
C LEU A 38 15.77 10.42 13.70
N ARG A 39 14.90 11.08 14.47
CA ARG A 39 15.30 11.72 15.73
C ARG A 39 15.70 10.65 16.75
N ALA A 40 16.46 11.04 17.77
CA ALA A 40 16.98 10.10 18.77
C ALA A 40 15.86 9.33 19.53
N ASP A 41 14.73 9.97 19.81
CA ASP A 41 13.55 9.33 20.41
C ASP A 41 12.93 8.28 19.47
N GLN A 42 12.82 8.62 18.18
CA GLN A 42 12.30 7.72 17.15
C GLN A 42 13.21 6.51 16.94
N GLN A 43 14.54 6.72 16.89
CA GLN A 43 15.50 5.63 16.77
C GLN A 43 15.40 4.67 17.96
N ARG A 44 15.34 5.20 19.20
CA ARG A 44 15.14 4.35 20.40
C ARG A 44 13.84 3.55 20.33
N ALA A 45 12.76 4.15 19.82
CA ALA A 45 11.49 3.45 19.64
C ALA A 45 11.60 2.32 18.60
N VAL A 46 12.28 2.56 17.47
CA VAL A 46 12.58 1.53 16.47
C VAL A 46 13.40 0.40 17.10
N ASP A 47 14.50 0.71 17.78
CA ASP A 47 15.37 -0.31 18.39
C ASP A 47 14.61 -1.15 19.43
N SER A 48 13.74 -0.52 20.21
CA SER A 48 12.90 -1.22 21.18
C SER A 48 11.87 -2.13 20.49
N GLY A 49 11.22 -1.64 19.43
CA GLY A 49 10.29 -2.44 18.62
C GLY A 49 10.98 -3.64 18.00
N VAL A 50 12.15 -3.45 17.40
CA VAL A 50 12.95 -4.53 16.80
C VAL A 50 13.32 -5.58 17.85
N ARG A 51 13.80 -5.17 19.02
CA ARG A 51 14.12 -6.11 20.12
C ARG A 51 12.88 -6.87 20.60
N GLY A 52 11.76 -6.17 20.79
CA GLY A 52 10.51 -6.75 21.30
C GLY A 52 9.81 -7.69 20.32
N LEU A 53 9.96 -7.46 19.02
CA LEU A 53 9.27 -8.21 17.96
C LEU A 53 10.18 -9.21 17.23
N ARG A 54 11.43 -9.40 17.66
CA ARG A 54 12.40 -10.27 16.98
C ARG A 54 11.98 -11.74 16.92
N ARG A 55 11.19 -12.21 17.87
CA ARG A 55 10.74 -13.62 17.92
C ARG A 55 9.40 -13.77 17.21
N PRO A 56 9.14 -14.90 16.52
CA PRO A 56 7.82 -15.22 15.99
C PRO A 56 6.75 -15.12 17.08
N ARG A 57 5.53 -14.73 16.69
CA ARG A 57 4.35 -14.62 17.57
C ARG A 57 4.50 -13.60 18.72
N SER A 58 5.53 -12.76 18.70
CA SER A 58 5.68 -11.64 19.63
C SER A 58 4.59 -10.60 19.40
N ARG A 59 4.21 -9.91 20.47
CA ARG A 59 3.25 -8.81 20.45
C ARG A 59 3.82 -7.65 21.25
N GLY A 60 3.55 -6.44 20.81
CA GLY A 60 4.01 -5.24 21.48
C GLY A 60 3.07 -4.07 21.20
N HIS A 61 2.99 -3.14 22.16
CA HIS A 61 2.24 -1.90 22.01
C HIS A 61 3.22 -0.74 21.99
N MET A 62 3.06 0.16 21.02
CA MET A 62 3.79 1.42 20.97
C MET A 62 2.86 2.56 21.35
N VAL A 63 3.13 3.19 22.48
CA VAL A 63 2.41 4.39 22.92
C VAL A 63 3.25 5.61 22.59
N SER A 64 2.67 6.59 21.90
CA SER A 64 3.33 7.85 21.60
C SER A 64 2.32 8.96 21.34
N ALA A 65 2.70 10.19 21.70
CA ALA A 65 1.87 11.37 21.46
C ALA A 65 1.57 11.58 19.95
N CYS A 66 0.55 12.36 19.63
CA CYS A 66 0.26 12.74 18.24
C CYS A 66 1.41 13.59 17.67
N GLY A 67 1.70 13.45 16.37
CA GLY A 67 2.76 14.21 15.70
C GLY A 67 4.20 13.74 15.93
N THR A 68 4.45 12.79 16.84
CA THR A 68 5.82 12.27 17.11
C THR A 68 6.38 11.39 15.98
N GLY A 69 5.56 11.01 15.00
CA GLY A 69 5.96 10.20 13.86
C GLY A 69 5.77 8.69 14.06
N LYS A 70 4.71 8.28 14.77
CA LYS A 70 4.33 6.86 14.97
C LYS A 70 4.39 6.04 13.69
N THR A 71 3.80 6.53 12.61
CA THR A 71 3.80 5.86 11.30
C THR A 71 5.21 5.61 10.78
N LEU A 72 6.09 6.62 10.85
CA LEU A 72 7.47 6.51 10.41
C LEU A 72 8.24 5.49 11.27
N ILE A 73 8.10 5.56 12.59
CA ILE A 73 8.71 4.59 13.53
C ILE A 73 8.26 3.17 13.18
N ALA A 74 6.96 2.97 12.95
CA ALA A 74 6.39 1.65 12.67
C ALA A 74 6.92 1.07 11.34
N LEU A 75 6.98 1.89 10.29
CA LEU A 75 7.57 1.50 9.00
C LEU A 75 9.07 1.18 9.11
N ARG A 76 9.84 1.98 9.85
CA ARG A 76 11.27 1.73 10.09
C ARG A 76 11.53 0.51 10.96
N THR A 77 10.63 0.21 11.88
CA THR A 77 10.67 -1.03 12.67
C THR A 77 10.45 -2.24 11.77
N ALA A 78 9.43 -2.21 10.89
CA ALA A 78 9.18 -3.27 9.93
C ALA A 78 10.36 -3.48 8.95
N GLU A 79 10.98 -2.39 8.49
CA GLU A 79 12.19 -2.46 7.66
C GLU A 79 13.37 -3.09 8.40
N ALA A 80 13.65 -2.66 9.63
CA ALA A 80 14.75 -3.21 10.43
C ALA A 80 14.55 -4.70 10.78
N LEU A 81 13.29 -5.13 10.91
CA LEU A 81 12.90 -6.53 11.05
C LEU A 81 12.94 -7.32 9.73
N LYS A 82 13.23 -6.65 8.59
CA LYS A 82 13.24 -7.23 7.24
C LYS A 82 11.91 -7.88 6.85
N ILE A 83 10.81 -7.27 7.29
CA ILE A 83 9.44 -7.68 6.93
C ILE A 83 9.27 -7.58 5.41
N ARG A 84 8.80 -8.67 4.79
CA ARG A 84 8.52 -8.73 3.35
C ARG A 84 7.07 -8.42 3.05
N PHE A 85 6.15 -9.00 3.82
CA PHE A 85 4.71 -8.78 3.69
C PHE A 85 4.18 -8.13 4.97
N LEU A 86 3.94 -6.82 4.89
CA LEU A 86 3.44 -6.01 5.99
C LEU A 86 1.93 -5.79 5.84
N LEU A 87 1.15 -6.11 6.88
CA LEU A 87 -0.25 -5.70 6.99
C LEU A 87 -0.34 -4.45 7.89
N VAL A 88 -1.04 -3.43 7.43
CA VAL A 88 -1.34 -2.24 8.22
C VAL A 88 -2.85 -2.07 8.29
N VAL A 89 -3.41 -2.21 9.48
CA VAL A 89 -4.83 -2.03 9.76
C VAL A 89 -5.06 -0.60 10.25
N VAL A 90 -5.98 0.12 9.61
CA VAL A 90 -6.28 1.52 9.93
C VAL A 90 -7.78 1.72 10.18
N PRO A 91 -8.19 2.69 11.01
CA PRO A 91 -9.60 2.93 11.30
C PRO A 91 -10.35 3.67 10.19
N SER A 92 -9.67 4.27 9.20
CA SER A 92 -10.32 5.02 8.12
C SER A 92 -9.59 4.94 6.80
N ARG A 93 -10.34 5.20 5.73
CA ARG A 93 -9.86 5.24 4.33
C ARG A 93 -8.80 6.32 4.12
N ASP A 94 -8.97 7.49 4.72
CA ASP A 94 -8.02 8.61 4.63
C ASP A 94 -6.64 8.24 5.21
N LEU A 95 -6.62 7.41 6.26
CA LEU A 95 -5.37 6.96 6.87
C LEU A 95 -4.59 6.04 5.94
N ILE A 96 -5.23 5.30 5.02
CA ILE A 96 -4.50 4.55 3.99
C ILE A 96 -3.64 5.51 3.15
N GLY A 97 -4.22 6.64 2.73
CA GLY A 97 -3.50 7.69 2.00
C GLY A 97 -2.33 8.26 2.81
N GLN A 98 -2.55 8.55 4.09
CA GLN A 98 -1.50 9.08 4.97
C GLN A 98 -0.33 8.10 5.15
N TRP A 99 -0.63 6.82 5.38
CA TRP A 99 0.38 5.78 5.49
C TRP A 99 1.19 5.61 4.20
N ALA A 100 0.52 5.56 3.05
CA ALA A 100 1.18 5.49 1.74
C ALA A 100 2.08 6.72 1.48
N ALA A 101 1.60 7.92 1.83
CA ALA A 101 2.37 9.15 1.70
C ALA A 101 3.63 9.14 2.59
N VAL A 102 3.50 8.70 3.85
CA VAL A 102 4.66 8.58 4.76
C VAL A 102 5.65 7.54 4.25
N ALA A 103 5.19 6.40 3.75
CA ALA A 103 6.07 5.39 3.16
C ALA A 103 6.89 5.96 1.99
N ARG A 104 6.23 6.59 1.02
CA ARG A 104 6.92 7.20 -0.14
C ARG A 104 7.82 8.36 0.26
N ALA A 105 7.40 9.21 1.19
CA ALA A 105 8.23 10.29 1.72
C ALA A 105 9.47 9.77 2.49
N ASP A 106 9.44 8.53 2.95
CA ASP A 106 10.56 7.84 3.58
C ASP A 106 11.45 7.07 2.58
N GLY A 107 11.18 7.19 1.27
CA GLY A 107 11.95 6.54 0.21
C GLY A 107 11.63 5.06 0.03
N ARG A 108 10.53 4.57 0.61
CA ARG A 108 10.10 3.19 0.47
C ARG A 108 9.54 2.93 -0.94
N THR A 109 9.94 1.81 -1.54
CA THR A 109 9.63 1.48 -2.95
C THR A 109 8.84 0.18 -3.11
N GLU A 110 8.47 -0.49 -2.02
CA GLU A 110 7.69 -1.73 -2.10
C GLU A 110 6.31 -1.50 -2.71
N GLN A 111 5.71 -2.62 -3.10
CA GLN A 111 4.37 -2.66 -3.69
C GLN A 111 3.33 -2.31 -2.62
N LEU A 112 2.42 -1.39 -2.94
CA LEU A 112 1.38 -0.96 -2.02
C LEU A 112 0.02 -1.43 -2.52
N MET A 113 -0.79 -2.01 -1.62
CA MET A 113 -2.16 -2.40 -1.91
C MET A 113 -3.11 -1.86 -0.86
N ALA A 114 -4.12 -1.10 -1.28
CA ALA A 114 -5.23 -0.67 -0.45
C ALA A 114 -6.39 -1.68 -0.58
N VAL A 115 -6.75 -2.31 0.52
CA VAL A 115 -7.89 -3.22 0.63
C VAL A 115 -9.04 -2.45 1.23
N SER A 116 -9.89 -1.90 0.37
CA SER A 116 -11.07 -1.14 0.75
C SER A 116 -11.99 -0.94 -0.46
N SER A 117 -13.15 -0.33 -0.24
CA SER A 117 -13.98 0.17 -1.33
C SER A 117 -13.40 1.41 -2.03
N LEU A 118 -12.22 1.92 -1.65
CA LEU A 118 -11.53 2.98 -2.39
C LEU A 118 -11.05 2.48 -3.75
N ASN A 119 -11.21 3.33 -4.76
CA ASN A 119 -10.45 3.22 -6.00
C ASN A 119 -9.17 4.04 -5.85
N ALA A 120 -8.01 3.37 -5.77
CA ALA A 120 -6.72 4.02 -5.57
C ALA A 120 -6.34 4.98 -6.71
N ASP A 121 -6.69 4.65 -7.95
CA ASP A 121 -6.39 5.48 -9.13
C ASP A 121 -7.13 6.84 -9.09
N LYS A 122 -8.30 6.86 -8.43
CA LYS A 122 -9.09 8.08 -8.22
C LYS A 122 -8.70 8.84 -6.96
N HIS A 123 -7.88 8.26 -6.09
CA HIS A 123 -7.41 8.90 -4.86
C HIS A 123 -6.02 9.52 -5.09
N PRO A 124 -5.87 10.86 -5.16
CA PRO A 124 -4.64 11.50 -5.64
C PRO A 124 -3.37 11.05 -4.92
N VAL A 125 -3.45 10.82 -3.60
CA VAL A 125 -2.31 10.37 -2.79
C VAL A 125 -1.93 8.92 -3.10
N LEU A 126 -2.91 8.04 -3.35
CA LEU A 126 -2.67 6.62 -3.59
C LEU A 126 -2.18 6.39 -5.02
N ALA A 127 -2.80 7.08 -5.99
CA ALA A 127 -2.34 7.14 -7.36
C ALA A 127 -0.88 7.64 -7.44
N LYS A 128 -0.55 8.75 -6.76
CA LYS A 128 0.83 9.27 -6.68
C LYS A 128 1.79 8.28 -6.00
N ALA A 129 1.30 7.51 -5.03
CA ALA A 129 2.10 6.48 -4.37
C ALA A 129 2.28 5.20 -5.21
N GLY A 130 1.60 5.09 -6.36
CA GLY A 130 1.56 3.88 -7.17
C GLY A 130 0.92 2.70 -6.43
N ALA A 131 -0.05 2.98 -5.55
CA ALA A 131 -0.76 1.94 -4.82
C ALA A 131 -1.87 1.35 -5.70
N ALA A 132 -1.99 0.02 -5.71
CA ALA A 132 -3.15 -0.66 -6.25
C ALA A 132 -4.29 -0.67 -5.23
N SER A 133 -5.53 -0.94 -5.66
CA SER A 133 -6.65 -1.18 -4.76
C SER A 133 -7.44 -2.44 -5.13
N THR A 134 -8.02 -3.09 -4.12
CA THR A 134 -8.95 -4.21 -4.30
C THR A 134 -10.00 -4.22 -3.19
N SER A 135 -11.18 -4.77 -3.48
CA SER A 135 -12.20 -5.12 -2.51
C SER A 135 -12.47 -6.64 -2.46
N SER A 136 -11.59 -7.44 -3.09
CA SER A 136 -11.69 -8.90 -3.19
C SER A 136 -10.51 -9.56 -2.48
N GLY A 137 -10.80 -10.45 -1.53
CA GLY A 137 -9.78 -11.26 -0.87
C GLY A 137 -9.10 -12.25 -1.82
N GLU A 138 -9.85 -12.82 -2.77
CA GLU A 138 -9.32 -13.72 -3.80
C GLU A 138 -8.26 -13.04 -4.68
N TYR A 139 -8.55 -11.80 -5.12
CA TYR A 139 -7.58 -11.02 -5.89
C TYR A 139 -6.36 -10.63 -5.05
N LEU A 140 -6.57 -10.28 -3.77
CA LEU A 140 -5.47 -9.99 -2.84
C LEU A 140 -4.56 -11.22 -2.66
N ALA A 141 -5.13 -12.42 -2.51
CA ALA A 141 -4.40 -13.66 -2.41
C ALA A 141 -3.56 -13.94 -3.68
N TYR A 142 -4.18 -13.85 -4.85
CA TYR A 142 -3.48 -13.93 -6.14
C TYR A 142 -2.33 -12.93 -6.22
N TRP A 143 -2.59 -11.66 -5.89
CA TRP A 143 -1.61 -10.59 -5.99
C TRP A 143 -0.41 -10.84 -5.09
N LEU A 144 -0.63 -11.27 -3.84
CA LEU A 144 0.44 -11.64 -2.90
C LEU A 144 1.29 -12.81 -3.43
N VAL A 145 0.67 -13.84 -4.02
CA VAL A 145 1.41 -14.93 -4.68
C VAL A 145 2.32 -14.40 -5.79
N GLN A 146 1.84 -13.47 -6.63
CA GLN A 146 2.66 -12.89 -7.69
C GLN A 146 3.84 -12.09 -7.13
N ARG A 147 3.63 -11.30 -6.07
CA ARG A 147 4.73 -10.57 -5.41
C ARG A 147 5.76 -11.53 -4.82
N ALA A 148 5.31 -12.59 -4.14
CA ALA A 148 6.17 -13.61 -3.56
C ALA A 148 7.06 -14.29 -4.61
N LYS A 149 6.47 -14.69 -5.75
CA LYS A 149 7.19 -15.30 -6.88
C LYS A 149 8.28 -14.39 -7.46
N LYS A 150 8.04 -13.07 -7.46
CA LYS A 150 9.00 -12.06 -7.94
C LYS A 150 10.01 -11.62 -6.87
N GLY A 151 9.88 -12.11 -5.64
CA GLY A 151 10.71 -11.64 -4.52
C GLY A 151 10.42 -10.19 -4.10
N GLU A 152 9.29 -9.62 -4.51
CA GLU A 152 8.95 -8.23 -4.24
C GLU A 152 8.27 -8.11 -2.85
N PRO A 153 8.77 -7.26 -1.94
CA PRO A 153 8.06 -6.96 -0.71
C PRO A 153 6.77 -6.17 -1.02
N ALA A 154 5.83 -6.23 -0.09
CA ALA A 154 4.56 -5.53 -0.18
C ALA A 154 4.05 -5.05 1.18
N THR A 155 3.41 -3.89 1.15
CA THR A 155 2.63 -3.36 2.27
C THR A 155 1.15 -3.32 1.86
N VAL A 156 0.31 -4.00 2.63
CA VAL A 156 -1.14 -4.04 2.44
C VAL A 156 -1.79 -3.18 3.51
N PHE A 157 -2.50 -2.14 3.10
CA PHE A 157 -3.31 -1.31 3.97
C PHE A 157 -4.76 -1.80 3.94
N VAL A 158 -5.37 -1.99 5.10
CA VAL A 158 -6.76 -2.44 5.20
C VAL A 158 -7.52 -1.61 6.22
N THR A 159 -8.75 -1.22 5.89
CA THR A 159 -9.66 -0.63 6.87
C THR A 159 -10.32 -1.71 7.72
N LEU A 160 -10.74 -1.38 8.94
CA LEU A 160 -11.38 -2.34 9.85
C LEU A 160 -12.61 -3.02 9.20
N ASP A 161 -13.43 -2.27 8.45
CA ASP A 161 -14.60 -2.80 7.72
C ASP A 161 -14.25 -3.75 6.56
N SER A 162 -13.00 -3.72 6.10
CA SER A 162 -12.49 -4.51 4.98
C SER A 162 -11.59 -5.67 5.45
N LEU A 163 -11.40 -5.82 6.76
CA LEU A 163 -10.62 -6.90 7.35
C LEU A 163 -11.11 -8.31 6.99
N PRO A 164 -12.43 -8.57 6.80
CA PRO A 164 -12.90 -9.87 6.29
C PRO A 164 -12.30 -10.27 4.94
N ARG A 165 -11.87 -9.31 4.10
CA ARG A 165 -11.18 -9.61 2.82
C ARG A 165 -9.79 -10.19 3.03
N VAL A 166 -9.17 -9.92 4.17
CA VAL A 166 -7.89 -10.54 4.56
C VAL A 166 -8.11 -11.96 5.06
N GLU A 167 -9.23 -12.24 5.72
CA GLU A 167 -9.62 -13.60 6.12
C GLU A 167 -9.91 -14.48 4.90
N GLU A 168 -10.61 -13.94 3.89
CA GLU A 168 -10.90 -14.63 2.63
C GLU A 168 -9.65 -15.23 1.97
N ILE A 169 -8.47 -14.64 2.18
CA ILE A 169 -7.19 -15.18 1.69
C ILE A 169 -6.95 -16.61 2.18
N GLN A 170 -7.33 -16.93 3.42
CA GLN A 170 -7.12 -18.26 4.02
C GLN A 170 -7.96 -19.35 3.34
N HIS A 171 -9.04 -18.95 2.67
CA HIS A 171 -9.96 -19.83 1.95
C HIS A 171 -9.79 -19.73 0.44
N SER A 172 -8.81 -18.96 -0.03
CA SER A 172 -8.53 -18.76 -1.45
C SER A 172 -7.94 -20.01 -2.10
N VAL A 173 -8.15 -20.17 -3.41
CA VAL A 173 -7.44 -21.20 -4.18
C VAL A 173 -5.97 -20.83 -4.41
N PHE A 174 -5.60 -19.57 -4.18
CA PHE A 174 -4.22 -19.10 -4.26
C PHE A 174 -3.52 -19.29 -2.90
N PRO A 175 -2.41 -20.04 -2.83
CA PRO A 175 -1.66 -20.26 -1.59
C PRO A 175 -0.83 -19.02 -1.25
N ALA A 176 -1.49 -17.95 -0.82
CA ALA A 176 -0.85 -16.69 -0.51
C ALA A 176 0.12 -16.83 0.67
N PRO A 177 1.26 -16.11 0.65
CA PRO A 177 2.13 -16.02 1.80
C PRO A 177 1.40 -15.38 3.00
N ALA A 178 1.82 -15.77 4.20
CA ALA A 178 1.43 -15.07 5.41
C ALA A 178 2.03 -13.66 5.46
N PHE A 179 1.37 -12.76 6.19
CA PHE A 179 1.98 -11.50 6.60
C PHE A 179 3.01 -11.77 7.71
N ASP A 180 4.21 -11.20 7.57
CA ASP A 180 5.27 -11.37 8.56
C ASP A 180 5.01 -10.50 9.80
N LEU A 181 4.33 -9.36 9.62
CA LEU A 181 3.96 -8.43 10.68
C LEU A 181 2.62 -7.77 10.35
N ALA A 182 1.79 -7.60 11.38
CA ALA A 182 0.62 -6.74 11.34
C ALA A 182 0.82 -5.54 12.29
N ILE A 183 0.59 -4.34 11.77
CA ILE A 183 0.54 -3.09 12.54
C ILE A 183 -0.91 -2.65 12.59
N VAL A 184 -1.41 -2.33 13.78
CA VAL A 184 -2.78 -1.82 13.95
C VAL A 184 -2.71 -0.41 14.50
N ASP A 185 -3.14 0.53 13.67
CA ASP A 185 -3.19 1.95 14.00
C ASP A 185 -4.47 2.27 14.76
N GLU A 186 -4.38 3.22 15.68
CA GLU A 186 -5.46 3.57 16.61
C GLU A 186 -6.09 2.37 17.34
N ALA A 187 -5.24 1.46 17.83
CA ALA A 187 -5.66 0.22 18.48
C ALA A 187 -6.57 0.42 19.71
N HIS A 188 -6.62 1.63 20.28
CA HIS A 188 -7.58 1.95 21.34
C HIS A 188 -9.03 1.94 20.83
N ARG A 189 -9.27 2.25 19.54
CA ARG A 189 -10.57 2.10 18.87
C ARG A 189 -10.89 0.63 18.57
N THR A 190 -9.91 -0.26 18.71
CA THR A 190 -10.02 -1.68 18.40
C THR A 190 -10.02 -2.56 19.66
N ALA A 191 -10.43 -2.05 20.83
CA ALA A 191 -10.42 -2.81 22.08
C ALA A 191 -11.78 -3.48 22.44
N GLY A 192 -12.88 -3.12 21.75
CA GLY A 192 -14.25 -3.48 22.19
C GLY A 192 -14.98 -4.62 21.44
N SER A 193 -14.65 -4.91 20.17
CA SER A 193 -15.40 -5.87 19.31
C SER A 193 -14.65 -7.19 18.97
N TRP A 194 -13.47 -7.44 19.54
CA TRP A 194 -12.38 -8.14 18.83
C TRP A 194 -12.11 -9.61 19.19
N GLY A 195 -13.00 -10.29 19.92
CA GLY A 195 -12.75 -11.68 20.34
C GLY A 195 -12.56 -12.67 19.17
N LYS A 196 -13.26 -12.44 18.04
CA LYS A 196 -13.23 -13.35 16.87
C LYS A 196 -12.26 -12.90 15.77
N GLU A 197 -12.15 -11.59 15.53
CA GLU A 197 -11.42 -11.01 14.40
C GLU A 197 -9.89 -11.14 14.52
N TRP A 198 -9.35 -11.21 15.74
CA TRP A 198 -7.90 -11.24 15.95
C TRP A 198 -7.26 -12.63 15.85
N THR A 199 -8.06 -13.69 16.02
CA THR A 199 -7.62 -15.07 15.76
C THR A 199 -7.31 -15.27 14.27
N MET A 200 -7.81 -14.37 13.41
CA MET A 200 -7.77 -14.48 11.94
C MET A 200 -6.51 -13.86 11.33
N VAL A 201 -5.97 -12.77 11.89
CA VAL A 201 -4.78 -12.07 11.37
C VAL A 201 -3.46 -12.80 11.69
N VAL A 202 -3.43 -13.67 12.71
CA VAL A 202 -2.20 -14.28 13.25
C VAL A 202 -2.16 -15.82 13.09
N ARG A 203 -3.10 -16.41 12.33
CA ARG A 203 -3.04 -17.84 11.99
C ARG A 203 -2.38 -18.03 10.63
N ALA A 204 -1.07 -18.16 10.66
CA ALA A 204 -0.33 -18.88 9.65
C ALA A 204 0.61 -19.86 10.38
N GLN A 205 0.11 -21.10 10.46
CA GLN A 205 0.75 -22.36 10.87
C GLN A 205 1.17 -22.48 12.35
#